data_AF-A0A6M0HLV4-F1
#
_entry.id   AF-A0A6M0HLV4-F1
#
_cell.length_a   1.000
_cell.length_b   1.000
_cell.length_c   1.000
_cell.angle_alpha   90.00
_cell.angle_beta   90.00
_cell.angle_gamma   90.00
#
_symmetry.space_group_name_H-M   'P 1'
#
loop_
_entity.id
_entity.type
_entity.pdbx_description
1 polymer ?
#
loop_
_entity_poly.entity_id
_entity_poly.type
_entity_poly.pdbx_seq_one_letter_code
_entity_poly.pdbx_strand_id
1 'polypeptide(L)'
;MTDRTPLLAGAFALMMLVAPALGAEGPPDLDIARTCQSAASASVSDTASQDGCLRSERAAHDEVKRRWGEFTPAAKSQCEKQFEAGGFPSYVEMVTCLELASGTGLPRQSGDRTSPQTPSSVTKEPSPAQRTNPIDVLNKP
;
A
#
# COMPACT_ATOMS: atom_id res chain seq x y z
N MET A 1 77.56 16.58 -0.60
CA MET A 1 77.11 17.47 0.48
C MET A 1 75.62 17.58 0.37
N THR A 2 74.96 17.15 1.44
CA THR A 2 73.53 16.95 1.61
C THR A 2 72.83 18.28 1.86
N ASP A 3 71.65 18.50 1.29
CA ASP A 3 70.63 19.33 1.96
C ASP A 3 69.22 18.79 1.69
N ARG A 4 68.33 18.98 2.67
CA ARG A 4 67.16 18.16 2.99
C ARG A 4 65.85 18.93 2.76
N THR A 5 64.78 18.13 2.65
CA THR A 5 63.39 18.40 3.10
C THR A 5 62.39 19.06 2.12
N PRO A 6 61.08 18.84 2.31
CA PRO A 6 60.22 18.06 1.42
C PRO A 6 59.08 18.91 0.84
N LEU A 7 58.14 18.35 0.07
CA LEU A 7 56.74 18.79 0.08
C LEU A 7 55.85 17.78 -0.66
N LEU A 8 55.13 17.02 0.16
CA LEU A 8 53.90 16.33 -0.19
C LEU A 8 52.83 17.35 -0.61
N ALA A 9 52.33 17.27 -1.84
CA ALA A 9 51.06 17.85 -2.26
C ALA A 9 50.69 17.21 -3.62
N GLY A 10 49.54 16.59 -3.85
CA GLY A 10 48.39 16.31 -3.03
C GLY A 10 47.56 15.27 -3.78
N ALA A 11 47.10 14.25 -3.08
CA ALA A 11 46.10 13.32 -3.59
C ALA A 11 44.97 13.30 -2.56
N PHE A 12 44.20 14.39 -2.49
CA PHE A 12 42.94 14.39 -1.76
C PHE A 12 41.93 13.62 -2.60
N ALA A 13 41.82 12.32 -2.32
CA ALA A 13 40.73 11.49 -2.80
C ALA A 13 39.41 12.09 -2.28
N LEU A 14 38.61 12.63 -3.19
CA LEU A 14 37.28 13.14 -2.90
C LEU A 14 36.34 11.94 -2.67
N MET A 15 36.33 11.43 -1.44
CA MET A 15 35.36 10.42 -1.00
C MET A 15 34.04 11.15 -0.75
N MET A 16 33.19 11.22 -1.79
CA MET A 16 31.81 11.70 -1.66
C MET A 16 31.04 10.75 -0.75
N LEU A 17 30.90 11.11 0.51
CA LEU A 17 29.98 10.48 1.46
C LEU A 17 28.55 10.75 0.97
N VAL A 18 27.95 9.78 0.29
CA VAL A 18 26.50 9.77 0.04
C VAL A 18 25.85 9.44 1.39
N ALA A 19 25.43 10.48 2.12
CA ALA A 19 24.62 10.30 3.31
C ALA A 19 23.24 9.78 2.91
N PRO A 20 22.73 8.68 3.52
CA PRO A 20 21.34 8.31 3.32
C PRO A 20 20.46 9.43 3.91
N ALA A 21 19.61 10.02 3.09
CA ALA A 21 18.56 10.89 3.57
C ALA A 21 17.63 10.05 4.46
N LEU A 22 17.69 10.29 5.77
CA LEU A 22 16.72 9.80 6.73
C LEU A 22 15.41 10.56 6.47
N GLY A 23 14.65 10.12 5.46
CA GLY A 23 13.28 10.55 5.25
C GLY A 23 12.44 10.12 6.45
N ALA A 24 11.33 10.83 6.70
CA ALA A 24 10.41 10.53 7.79
C ALA A 24 10.13 9.01 7.85
N GLU A 25 10.42 8.40 8.99
CA GLU A 25 10.42 6.94 9.17
C GLU A 25 9.01 6.32 9.22
N GLY A 26 8.00 7.00 8.67
CA GLY A 26 6.60 6.61 8.75
C GLY A 26 5.80 6.89 7.47
N PRO A 27 4.58 6.34 7.38
CA PRO A 27 3.68 6.59 6.25
C PRO A 27 3.28 8.06 6.14
N PRO A 28 2.84 8.52 4.95
CA PRO A 28 2.28 9.86 4.78
C PRO A 28 1.05 10.07 5.68
N ASP A 29 0.80 11.31 6.07
CA ASP A 29 -0.41 11.72 6.79
C ASP A 29 -1.54 11.98 5.78
N LEU A 30 -2.55 11.11 5.76
CA LEU A 30 -3.67 11.19 4.83
C LEU A 30 -4.89 11.81 5.54
N ASP A 31 -5.59 12.71 4.84
CA ASP A 31 -6.85 13.30 5.33
C ASP A 31 -8.02 12.29 5.21
N ILE A 32 -8.06 11.34 6.15
CA ILE A 32 -9.08 10.28 6.17
C ILE A 32 -10.49 10.83 6.39
N ALA A 33 -10.62 12.02 6.99
CA ALA A 33 -11.92 12.65 7.19
C ALA A 33 -12.52 13.05 5.84
N ARG A 34 -11.71 13.64 4.96
CA ARG A 34 -12.12 13.97 3.59
C ARG A 34 -12.42 12.71 2.76
N THR A 35 -11.59 11.68 2.88
CA THR A 35 -11.83 10.39 2.22
C THR A 35 -13.16 9.79 2.66
N CYS A 36 -13.42 9.75 3.97
CA CYS A 36 -14.68 9.20 4.50
C CYS A 36 -15.90 10.08 4.23
N GLN A 37 -15.74 11.40 4.12
CA GLN A 37 -16.82 12.28 3.69
C GLN A 37 -17.23 11.98 2.23
N SER A 38 -16.28 11.76 1.33
CA SER A 38 -16.57 11.37 -0.04
C SER A 38 -17.28 10.01 -0.12
N ALA A 39 -16.84 9.03 0.67
CA ALA A 39 -17.47 7.71 0.73
C ALA A 39 -18.90 7.76 1.29
N ALA A 40 -19.13 8.57 2.34
CA ALA A 40 -20.46 8.75 2.92
C ALA A 40 -21.44 9.38 1.91
N SER A 41 -20.99 10.35 1.11
CA SER A 41 -21.83 10.98 0.07
C SER A 41 -22.33 10.02 -1.03
N ALA A 42 -21.72 8.83 -1.13
CA ALA A 42 -22.13 7.77 -2.04
C ALA A 42 -23.07 6.73 -1.38
N SER A 43 -23.42 6.90 -0.10
CA SER A 43 -24.17 5.92 0.69
C SER A 43 -25.62 6.35 0.96
N VAL A 44 -26.48 5.39 1.33
CA VAL A 44 -27.90 5.64 1.68
C VAL A 44 -28.08 5.93 3.19
N SER A 45 -27.01 5.78 3.98
CA SER A 45 -27.02 5.96 5.44
C SER A 45 -25.70 6.58 5.89
N ASP A 46 -25.62 7.90 5.73
CA ASP A 46 -24.38 8.68 5.76
C ASP A 46 -23.58 8.61 7.09
N THR A 47 -24.26 8.47 8.23
CA THR A 47 -23.58 8.48 9.54
C THR A 47 -22.91 7.14 9.85
N ALA A 48 -23.65 6.04 9.70
CA ALA A 48 -23.13 4.69 9.93
C ALA A 48 -22.02 4.33 8.92
N SER A 49 -22.14 4.80 7.67
CA SER A 49 -21.12 4.61 6.63
C SER A 49 -19.86 5.43 6.90
N GLN A 50 -19.99 6.68 7.36
CA GLN A 50 -18.85 7.52 7.72
C GLN A 50 -18.07 6.95 8.92
N ASP A 51 -18.74 6.54 9.99
CA ASP A 51 -18.09 5.95 11.16
C ASP A 51 -17.41 4.63 10.82
N GLY A 52 -18.04 3.82 9.96
CA GLY A 52 -17.45 2.59 9.41
C GLY A 52 -16.16 2.87 8.65
N CYS A 53 -16.19 3.83 7.73
CA CYS A 53 -15.02 4.26 6.97
C CYS A 53 -13.89 4.72 7.90
N LEU A 54 -14.19 5.63 8.84
CA LEU A 54 -13.20 6.19 9.75
C LEU A 54 -12.53 5.12 10.62
N ARG A 55 -13.28 4.08 11.03
CA ARG A 55 -12.70 2.92 11.73
C ARG A 55 -11.75 2.13 10.84
N SER A 56 -12.16 1.82 9.60
CA SER A 56 -11.34 1.08 8.65
C SER A 56 -10.05 1.82 8.28
N GLU A 57 -10.13 3.12 8.03
CA GLU A 57 -8.99 3.96 7.70
C GLU A 57 -7.98 4.04 8.86
N ARG A 58 -8.45 4.20 10.11
CA ARG A 58 -7.57 4.19 11.28
C ARG A 58 -6.88 2.84 11.47
N ALA A 59 -7.63 1.75 11.35
CA ALA A 59 -7.06 0.40 11.47
C ALA A 59 -6.00 0.14 10.38
N ALA A 60 -6.25 0.59 9.14
CA ALA A 60 -5.30 0.47 8.05
C ALA A 60 -4.06 1.35 8.26
N HIS A 61 -4.22 2.57 8.77
CA HIS A 61 -3.09 3.43 9.13
C HIS A 61 -2.18 2.76 10.17
N ASP A 62 -2.77 2.19 11.22
CA ASP A 62 -2.03 1.47 12.26
C ASP A 62 -1.25 0.27 11.67
N GLU A 63 -1.85 -0.45 10.72
CA GLU A 63 -1.22 -1.55 10.01
C GLU A 63 -0.03 -1.09 9.15
N VAL A 64 -0.21 -0.03 8.34
CA VAL A 64 0.89 0.54 7.56
C VAL A 64 2.02 1.01 8.47
N LYS A 65 1.69 1.72 9.56
CA LYS A 65 2.67 2.22 10.53
C LYS A 65 3.47 1.08 11.15
N ARG A 66 2.79 0.00 11.55
CA ARG A 66 3.43 -1.19 12.14
C ARG A 66 4.40 -1.87 11.18
N ARG A 67 4.05 -1.94 9.89
CA ARG A 67 4.81 -2.66 8.86
C ARG A 67 5.69 -1.76 8.00
N TRP A 68 5.73 -0.46 8.26
CA TRP A 68 6.40 0.49 7.37
C TRP A 68 7.86 0.10 7.11
N GLY A 69 8.58 -0.38 8.12
CA GLY A 69 9.95 -0.86 7.99
C GLY A 69 10.13 -2.11 7.10
N GLU A 70 9.09 -2.91 6.90
CA GLU A 70 9.12 -4.14 6.09
C GLU A 70 9.10 -3.84 4.59
N PHE A 71 8.59 -2.68 4.19
CA PHE A 71 8.41 -2.33 2.79
C PHE A 71 9.64 -1.62 2.20
N THR A 72 9.97 -1.96 0.95
CA THR A 72 11.09 -1.33 0.23
C THR A 72 10.82 0.16 -0.05
N PRO A 73 11.86 1.02 -0.13
CA PRO A 73 11.69 2.42 -0.52
C PRO A 73 10.97 2.59 -1.87
N ALA A 74 11.21 1.68 -2.82
CA ALA A 74 10.56 1.70 -4.12
C ALA A 74 9.04 1.44 -4.02
N ALA A 75 8.63 0.46 -3.21
CA ALA A 75 7.21 0.17 -2.96
C ALA A 75 6.51 1.36 -2.28
N LYS A 76 7.13 1.96 -1.25
CA LYS A 76 6.61 3.15 -0.57
C LYS A 76 6.38 4.30 -1.55
N SER A 77 7.41 4.67 -2.31
CA SER A 77 7.34 5.73 -3.31
C SER A 77 6.29 5.47 -4.39
N GLN A 78 6.16 4.20 -4.84
CA GLN A 78 5.16 3.83 -5.83
C GLN A 78 3.73 4.00 -5.28
N CYS A 79 3.47 3.55 -4.05
CA CYS A 79 2.15 3.61 -3.45
C CYS A 79 1.75 5.03 -3.05
N GLU A 80 2.69 5.83 -2.54
CA GLU A 80 2.46 7.25 -2.23
C GLU A 80 2.01 8.04 -3.47
N LYS A 81 2.62 7.79 -4.63
CA LYS A 81 2.26 8.48 -5.89
C LYS A 81 0.85 8.16 -6.39
N GLN A 82 0.24 7.04 -5.99
CA GLN A 82 -1.14 6.73 -6.40
C GLN A 82 -2.14 7.74 -5.84
N PHE A 83 -1.81 8.32 -4.69
CA PHE A 83 -2.64 9.31 -4.01
C PHE A 83 -2.54 10.71 -4.61
N GLU A 84 -1.52 11.00 -5.42
CA GLU A 84 -1.41 12.28 -6.13
C GLU A 84 -2.41 12.38 -7.29
N ALA A 85 -2.81 11.24 -7.87
CA ALA A 85 -3.66 11.17 -9.06
C ALA A 85 -5.16 10.95 -8.77
N GLY A 86 -5.50 10.39 -7.60
CA GLY A 86 -6.89 10.06 -7.20
C GLY A 86 -7.34 10.94 -6.03
N GLY A 87 -8.44 11.69 -6.21
CA GLY A 87 -8.83 12.79 -5.33
C GLY A 87 -9.05 12.50 -3.84
N PHE A 88 -9.03 11.23 -3.40
CA PHE A 88 -9.18 10.85 -1.99
C PHE A 88 -8.22 9.71 -1.60
N PRO A 89 -7.11 10.00 -0.91
CA PRO A 89 -6.18 8.98 -0.45
C PRO A 89 -6.76 8.09 0.66
N SER A 90 -6.44 6.79 0.64
CA SER A 90 -6.93 5.81 1.61
C SER A 90 -5.79 4.94 2.12
N TYR A 91 -5.73 4.73 3.44
CA TYR A 91 -4.80 3.79 4.04
C TYR A 91 -5.14 2.34 3.69
N VAL A 92 -6.42 2.01 3.45
CA VAL A 92 -6.83 0.67 3.00
C VAL A 92 -6.21 0.34 1.65
N GLU A 93 -6.25 1.31 0.73
CA GLU A 93 -5.59 1.19 -0.59
C GLU A 93 -4.06 1.19 -0.46
N MET A 94 -3.49 1.94 0.50
CA MET A 94 -2.05 1.92 0.76
C MET A 94 -1.58 0.54 1.22
N VAL A 95 -2.27 -0.09 2.18
CA VAL A 95 -1.95 -1.46 2.64
C VAL A 95 -1.94 -2.40 1.44
N THR A 96 -3.01 -2.36 0.65
CA THR A 96 -3.16 -3.23 -0.53
C THR A 96 -2.03 -3.02 -1.53
N CYS A 97 -1.71 -1.77 -1.86
CA CYS A 97 -0.61 -1.45 -2.78
C CYS A 97 0.73 -1.96 -2.27
N LEU A 98 1.05 -1.74 -1.00
CA LEU A 98 2.31 -2.16 -0.40
C LEU A 98 2.45 -3.68 -0.39
N GLU A 99 1.36 -4.40 -0.10
CA GLU A 99 1.33 -5.86 -0.13
C GLU A 99 1.51 -6.42 -1.54
N LEU A 100 0.90 -5.81 -2.55
CA LEU A 100 1.08 -6.18 -3.95
C LEU A 100 2.51 -5.91 -4.43
N ALA A 101 3.04 -4.73 -4.14
CA ALA A 101 4.40 -4.34 -4.52
C ALA A 101 5.47 -5.22 -3.82
N SER A 102 5.16 -5.75 -2.64
CA SER A 102 6.06 -6.62 -1.88
C SER A 102 5.86 -8.11 -2.18
N GLY A 103 4.86 -8.47 -2.99
CA GLY A 103 4.51 -9.85 -3.30
C GLY A 103 3.90 -10.63 -2.13
N THR A 104 3.50 -9.95 -1.05
CA THR A 104 2.84 -10.56 0.11
C THR A 104 1.32 -10.68 -0.08
N GLY A 105 0.74 -9.93 -1.02
CA GLY A 105 -0.71 -9.82 -1.20
C GLY A 105 -1.34 -10.91 -2.08
N LEU A 106 -0.58 -11.70 -2.83
CA LEU A 106 -1.11 -12.75 -3.71
C LEU A 106 -0.20 -13.98 -3.73
N PRO A 107 -0.75 -15.22 -3.71
CA PRO A 107 0.03 -16.39 -4.04
C PRO A 107 0.53 -16.24 -5.48
N ARG A 108 1.86 -16.35 -5.68
CA ARG A 108 2.44 -16.39 -7.01
C ARG A 108 1.83 -17.58 -7.74
N GLN A 109 0.91 -17.29 -8.66
CA GLN A 109 0.38 -18.28 -9.60
C GLN A 109 1.54 -18.70 -10.50
N SER A 110 2.33 -19.66 -10.04
CA SER A 110 3.32 -20.38 -10.86
C SER A 110 2.53 -21.30 -11.79
N GLY A 111 1.74 -20.70 -12.68
CA GLY A 111 1.02 -21.37 -13.74
C GLY A 111 1.97 -21.63 -14.88
N ASP A 112 2.59 -22.79 -14.84
CA ASP A 112 3.25 -23.44 -15.97
C ASP A 112 2.34 -23.34 -17.22
N ARG A 113 2.86 -22.76 -18.31
CA ARG A 113 2.09 -22.42 -19.53
C ARG A 113 1.80 -23.65 -20.40
N THR A 114 1.62 -24.83 -19.83
CA THR A 114 1.47 -26.09 -20.61
C THR A 114 0.38 -27.05 -20.09
N SER A 115 -0.57 -26.60 -19.26
CA SER A 115 -1.79 -27.39 -18.98
C SER A 115 -2.99 -26.86 -19.77
N PRO A 116 -3.74 -27.70 -20.52
CA PRO A 116 -5.02 -27.31 -21.09
C PRO A 116 -5.93 -26.79 -19.98
N GLN A 117 -6.31 -25.52 -20.06
CA GLN A 117 -7.08 -24.82 -19.05
C GLN A 117 -8.46 -25.47 -18.95
N THR A 118 -8.67 -26.29 -17.93
CA THR A 118 -10.03 -26.50 -17.42
C THR A 118 -10.35 -25.23 -16.63
N PRO A 119 -11.43 -24.49 -16.94
CA PRO A 119 -11.74 -23.26 -16.22
C PRO A 119 -11.98 -23.61 -14.75
N SER A 120 -11.07 -23.20 -13.87
CA SER A 120 -11.20 -23.37 -12.44
C SER A 120 -12.55 -22.78 -12.01
N SER A 121 -13.32 -23.59 -11.28
CA SER A 121 -14.68 -23.28 -10.78
C SER A 121 -14.81 -21.94 -10.04
N VAL A 122 -13.69 -21.30 -9.69
CA VAL A 122 -13.59 -20.02 -8.97
C VAL A 122 -14.12 -18.85 -9.81
N THR A 123 -13.99 -18.88 -11.13
CA THR A 123 -14.50 -17.79 -12.00
C THR A 123 -15.90 -18.09 -12.57
N LYS A 124 -16.48 -19.25 -12.27
CA LYS A 124 -17.83 -19.57 -12.71
C LYS A 124 -18.83 -18.90 -11.77
N GLU A 125 -19.57 -17.93 -12.30
CA GLU A 125 -20.64 -17.27 -11.56
C GLU A 125 -21.63 -18.31 -11.01
N PRO A 126 -22.03 -18.24 -9.72
CA PRO A 126 -23.00 -19.15 -9.15
C PRO A 126 -24.37 -19.02 -9.84
N SER A 127 -25.07 -20.14 -9.99
CA SER A 127 -26.41 -20.18 -10.56
C SER A 127 -27.35 -19.25 -9.76
N PRO A 128 -28.35 -18.60 -10.38
CA PRO A 128 -29.29 -17.73 -9.67
C PRO A 128 -29.91 -18.34 -8.41
N ALA A 129 -30.13 -19.66 -8.39
CA ALA A 129 -30.65 -20.39 -7.23
C ALA A 129 -29.68 -20.48 -6.03
N GLN A 130 -28.40 -20.19 -6.24
CA GLN A 130 -27.34 -20.22 -5.23
C GLN A 130 -27.04 -18.84 -4.66
N ARG A 131 -27.66 -17.78 -5.19
CA ARG A 131 -27.49 -16.41 -4.68
C ARG A 131 -28.40 -16.21 -3.47
N THR A 132 -27.83 -15.67 -2.40
CA THR A 132 -28.60 -15.37 -1.19
C THR A 132 -29.55 -14.20 -1.46
N ASN A 133 -30.81 -14.32 -1.01
CA ASN A 133 -31.76 -13.21 -1.06
C ASN A 133 -31.50 -12.28 0.14
N PRO A 134 -31.15 -11.00 -0.10
CA PRO A 134 -30.82 -10.06 0.98
C PRO A 134 -31.97 -9.83 1.98
N ILE A 135 -33.23 -10.00 1.58
CA ILE A 135 -34.38 -9.84 2.50
C ILE A 135 -34.40 -10.94 3.58
N ASP A 136 -33.97 -12.15 3.24
CA ASP A 136 -33.95 -13.27 4.19
C ASP A 136 -32.82 -13.12 5.23
N VAL A 137 -31.73 -12.42 4.88
CA VAL A 137 -30.60 -12.17 5.78
C VAL A 137 -30.94 -11.08 6.80
N LEU A 138 -31.70 -10.07 6.38
CA LEU A 138 -32.11 -8.95 7.22
C LEU A 138 -33.24 -9.30 8.19
N ASN A 139 -34.08 -10.29 7.85
CA ASN A 139 -35.20 -10.75 8.68
C ASN A 139 -34.85 -11.95 9.58
N LYS A 140 -33.59 -12.35 9.65
CA LYS A 140 -33.16 -13.42 10.54
C LYS A 140 -33.13 -12.87 11.99
N PRO A 141 -33.84 -13.51 12.94
CA PRO A 141 -33.92 -13.06 14.33
C PRO A 141 -32.57 -13.13 15.07
#